data_AF-A0A2G8SMK1-F1
#
_entry.id   AF-A0A2G8SMK1-F1
#
_cell.length_a   1.000
_cell.length_b   1.000
_cell.length_c   1.000
_cell.angle_alpha   90.00
_cell.angle_beta   90.00
_cell.angle_gamma   90.00
#
_symmetry.space_group_name_H-M   'P 1'
#
loop_
_entity.id
_entity.type
_entity.pdbx_description
1 polymer ?
#
loop_
_entity_poly.entity_id
_entity_poly.type
_entity_poly.pdbx_seq_one_letter_code
_entity_poly.pdbx_strand_id
1 'polypeptide(L)'
;MGTKNYNRALYRTSETSGEQALACQNHEFQHTSSAKAITQYRLKAPDLRKIWSIAGHSISLYNEQSVEDLAWDRHGGPCGLWRWLKQLYDCHISEHGDAALFATQFSYQPGRKYDLTLPRPPPDPPEYVPYVGRSLRLQQIKASIPAWIWLVCHAAMDKAVPHDGQSESSWIMCLRKVLRGEPKLPLRCTGWLRVDNLEFFEVLGHGRGHGHYEWSQVYTERVLKALWNILGALRVRHAVRQHVVREIYDAYSGSLGCGIHYDPVTEAWSDPGMGGQVTSITLTALSPISPSNLRDDAPYGWITDIPPNVKTHLMAPPQIHKARAINMYMLGYNDLDGIAYEDRYIEDGGYYCNQYKERDIEWRPWQIHGGPIGYWQFYRGGARYDLTLAAPPELQDRYVCESSILRDAKRDLAPWIWNACNAALDAVLLAGHVPLCAQDLTPEREAAMKCATSTFGASRQLYADRPNQPLGPSPSILTLRNVLSEAPIIPHEPGSLKWGTPVEGLDLNGTDKLQHYDWGTGYLERVFSAACGVLEELGPDAGGWASTRWEVYDKYSQSLDLGIRYDRDEKTWSDAAAVWLDCGSVSSKMLQPEHHLRSKCEAGHAFNKLLPRLPSSS
;
A
#
# COMPACT_ATOMS: atom_id res chain seq x y z
N MET A 1 21.74 -52.58 63.99
CA MET A 1 22.25 -51.22 64.29
C MET A 1 23.20 -50.81 63.18
N GLY A 2 22.73 -49.99 62.25
CA GLY A 2 23.53 -49.47 61.14
C GLY A 2 23.06 -48.05 60.88
N THR A 3 23.91 -47.08 61.19
CA THR A 3 23.62 -45.65 61.04
C THR A 3 24.45 -45.05 59.92
N LYS A 4 23.71 -44.38 59.05
CA LYS A 4 24.08 -43.67 57.83
C LYS A 4 25.09 -42.56 58.11
N ASN A 5 26.02 -42.35 57.17
CA ASN A 5 26.63 -41.05 56.91
C ASN A 5 26.94 -40.93 55.42
N TYR A 6 26.07 -40.22 54.72
CA TYR A 6 26.28 -39.67 53.37
C TYR A 6 26.13 -38.15 53.51
N ASN A 7 27.12 -37.39 53.02
CA ASN A 7 27.03 -36.03 52.46
C ASN A 7 28.29 -35.20 52.75
N ARG A 8 29.19 -35.08 51.75
CA ARG A 8 30.04 -33.90 51.57
C ARG A 8 30.71 -33.90 50.19
N ALA A 9 30.17 -33.16 49.24
CA ALA A 9 30.95 -32.41 48.23
C ALA A 9 30.04 -31.57 47.33
N LEU A 10 30.44 -30.30 47.16
CA LEU A 10 30.14 -29.38 46.06
C LEU A 10 28.76 -28.72 45.98
N TYR A 11 28.62 -27.61 46.71
CA TYR A 11 27.93 -26.40 46.21
C TYR A 11 28.72 -25.17 46.65
N ARG A 12 29.31 -24.44 45.70
CA ARG A 12 29.67 -23.03 45.84
C ARG A 12 29.58 -22.33 44.47
N THR A 13 28.67 -21.36 44.46
CA THR A 13 28.70 -20.07 43.73
C THR A 13 28.67 -20.07 42.19
N SER A 14 27.47 -19.82 41.65
CA SER A 14 27.28 -19.01 40.44
C SER A 14 25.91 -18.30 40.49
N GLU A 15 25.78 -17.31 41.37
CA GLU A 15 24.74 -16.27 41.31
C GLU A 15 25.41 -15.01 40.78
N THR A 16 25.39 -14.80 39.45
CA THR A 16 25.58 -13.50 38.77
C THR A 16 25.43 -13.68 37.25
N SER A 17 24.20 -13.94 36.77
CA SER A 17 23.90 -13.80 35.34
C SER A 17 22.43 -13.50 35.00
N GLY A 18 21.56 -13.29 36.00
CA GLY A 18 20.13 -13.06 35.80
C GLY A 18 19.67 -11.60 35.71
N GLU A 19 20.49 -10.62 36.09
CA GLU A 19 20.05 -9.21 36.21
C GLU A 19 20.38 -8.32 35.00
N GLN A 20 21.13 -8.80 34.00
CA GLN A 20 21.52 -7.97 32.85
C GLN A 20 20.52 -8.00 31.67
N ALA A 21 19.57 -8.94 31.65
CA ALA A 21 18.64 -9.09 30.52
C ALA A 21 17.32 -8.29 30.68
N LEU A 22 17.00 -7.76 31.87
CA LEU A 22 15.79 -6.96 32.10
C LEU A 22 15.98 -5.44 31.90
N ALA A 23 17.20 -4.97 31.62
CA ALA A 23 17.53 -3.54 31.57
C ALA A 23 17.39 -2.89 30.17
N CYS A 24 16.98 -3.62 29.14
CA CYS A 24 16.91 -3.10 27.76
C CYS A 24 15.51 -2.65 27.31
N GLN A 25 14.48 -2.66 28.16
CA GLN A 25 13.08 -2.49 27.73
C GLN A 25 12.31 -1.29 28.30
N ASN A 26 12.95 -0.39 29.05
CA ASN A 26 12.34 0.90 29.38
C ASN A 26 13.25 2.04 28.86
N HIS A 27 13.04 2.45 27.60
CA HIS A 27 13.44 3.79 27.15
C HIS A 27 12.48 4.81 27.80
N GLU A 28 12.53 4.90 29.14
CA GLU A 28 12.05 6.09 29.82
C GLU A 28 12.84 7.27 29.23
N PHE A 29 12.12 8.30 28.77
CA PHE A 29 12.70 9.52 28.23
C PHE A 29 13.74 10.06 29.22
N GLN A 30 15.02 9.81 28.95
CA GLN A 30 16.08 10.31 29.81
C GLN A 30 16.11 11.83 29.64
N HIS A 31 15.98 12.51 30.77
CA HIS A 31 16.05 13.96 30.84
C HIS A 31 17.44 14.36 31.30
N THR A 32 18.03 15.33 30.61
CA THR A 32 19.34 15.89 30.95
C THR A 32 19.18 17.35 31.38
N SER A 33 19.88 17.74 32.44
CA SER A 33 19.85 19.13 32.92
C SER A 33 20.64 20.04 31.99
N SER A 34 20.33 21.34 31.97
CA SER A 34 21.10 22.32 31.18
C SER A 34 22.61 22.24 31.43
N ALA A 35 23.02 22.08 32.69
CA ALA A 35 24.44 21.99 33.05
C ALA A 35 25.08 20.71 32.52
N LYS A 36 24.35 19.57 32.58
CA LYS A 36 24.79 18.29 32.04
C LYS A 36 24.86 18.32 30.50
N ALA A 37 23.87 18.91 29.84
CA ALA A 37 23.87 19.11 28.38
C ALA A 37 25.07 19.95 27.92
N ILE A 38 25.33 21.08 28.58
CA ILE A 38 26.47 21.96 28.28
C ILE A 38 27.80 21.25 28.53
N THR A 39 27.94 20.53 29.63
CA THR A 39 29.23 19.91 29.99
C THR A 39 29.50 18.63 29.20
N GLN A 40 28.51 17.77 28.98
CA GLN A 40 28.69 16.49 28.31
C GLN A 40 28.68 16.63 26.79
N TYR A 41 27.73 17.38 26.21
CA TYR A 41 27.62 17.55 24.76
C TYR A 41 28.37 18.79 24.23
N ARG A 42 29.05 19.55 25.12
CA ARG A 42 29.73 20.83 24.82
C ARG A 42 28.93 21.81 24.00
N LEU A 43 27.63 21.79 24.22
CA LEU A 43 26.73 22.79 23.73
C LEU A 43 26.95 24.09 24.49
N LYS A 44 26.79 25.22 23.82
CA LYS A 44 26.76 26.52 24.49
C LYS A 44 25.35 26.77 25.02
N ALA A 45 25.20 27.56 26.08
CA ALA A 45 23.87 27.93 26.59
C ALA A 45 22.92 28.51 25.52
N PRO A 46 23.37 29.28 24.50
CA PRO A 46 22.52 29.71 23.40
C PRO A 46 22.05 28.58 22.48
N ASP A 47 22.81 27.49 22.36
CA ASP A 47 22.43 26.35 21.51
C ASP A 47 21.17 25.69 22.10
N LEU A 48 21.09 25.54 23.43
CA LEU A 48 19.95 24.93 24.12
C LEU A 48 18.65 25.73 23.98
N ARG A 49 18.70 27.01 23.59
CA ARG A 49 17.49 27.80 23.33
C ARG A 49 16.75 27.37 22.06
N LYS A 50 17.38 26.54 21.23
CA LYS A 50 16.80 26.01 19.98
C LYS A 50 15.91 24.79 20.22
N ILE A 51 15.97 24.19 21.40
CA ILE A 51 15.21 22.98 21.75
C ILE A 51 14.31 23.27 22.96
N TRP A 52 13.18 22.57 23.04
CA TRP A 52 12.18 22.83 24.06
C TRP A 52 12.62 22.26 25.42
N SER A 53 12.61 23.09 26.47
CA SER A 53 12.78 22.65 27.85
C SER A 53 11.44 22.24 28.46
N ILE A 54 11.45 21.20 29.28
CA ILE A 54 10.25 20.75 30.01
C ILE A 54 9.96 21.75 31.14
N ALA A 55 8.80 22.41 31.08
CA ALA A 55 8.39 23.40 32.06
C ALA A 55 8.05 22.77 33.42
N GLY A 56 8.15 23.55 34.50
CA GLY A 56 7.67 23.16 35.85
C GLY A 56 8.75 22.79 36.87
N HIS A 57 10.04 22.83 36.51
CA HIS A 57 11.16 22.53 37.42
C HIS A 57 12.06 23.75 37.61
N SER A 58 12.65 23.90 38.80
CA SER A 58 13.64 24.95 39.09
C SER A 58 14.94 24.80 38.29
N ILE A 59 15.15 23.62 37.68
CA ILE A 59 16.26 23.30 36.80
C ILE A 59 15.66 22.99 35.42
N SER A 60 16.14 23.67 34.37
CA SER A 60 15.74 23.37 33.00
C SER A 60 16.21 21.96 32.61
N LEU A 61 15.24 21.08 32.37
CA LEU A 61 15.45 19.72 31.88
C LEU A 61 15.12 19.67 30.38
N TYR A 62 15.94 18.92 29.64
CA TYR A 62 15.81 18.72 28.20
C TYR A 62 15.71 17.23 27.92
N ASN A 63 14.98 16.87 26.87
CA ASN A 63 15.01 15.52 26.33
C ASN A 63 16.43 15.23 25.79
N GLU A 64 17.05 14.13 26.24
CA GLU A 64 18.44 13.82 25.91
C GLU A 64 18.64 13.58 24.39
N GLN A 65 17.64 13.05 23.68
CA GLN A 65 17.71 12.87 22.22
C GLN A 65 17.79 14.22 21.50
N SER A 66 16.97 15.20 21.90
CA SER A 66 17.01 16.54 21.30
C SER A 66 18.32 17.27 21.56
N VAL A 67 18.95 17.02 22.71
CA VAL A 67 20.29 17.54 23.04
C VAL A 67 21.35 16.85 22.17
N GLU A 68 21.23 15.54 21.95
CA GLU A 68 22.12 14.77 21.09
C GLU A 68 22.05 15.21 19.63
N ASP A 69 20.84 15.39 19.08
CA ASP A 69 20.63 15.86 17.71
C ASP A 69 21.26 17.26 17.49
N LEU A 70 21.06 18.16 18.46
CA LEU A 70 21.66 19.49 18.43
C LEU A 70 23.19 19.45 18.49
N ALA A 71 23.75 18.48 19.23
CA ALA A 71 25.19 18.25 19.28
C ALA A 71 25.71 17.64 17.96
N TRP A 72 24.94 16.76 17.31
CA TRP A 72 25.27 16.27 15.97
C TRP A 72 25.33 17.42 14.97
N ASP A 73 24.35 18.32 14.96
CA ASP A 73 24.35 19.48 14.06
C ASP A 73 25.59 20.35 14.26
N ARG A 74 25.99 20.56 15.52
CA ARG A 74 27.17 21.36 15.87
C ARG A 74 28.48 20.72 15.43
N HIS A 75 28.58 19.40 15.53
CA HIS A 75 29.82 18.66 15.33
C HIS A 75 29.91 17.97 13.96
N GLY A 76 28.96 18.21 13.04
CA GLY A 76 28.98 17.64 11.69
C GLY A 76 28.50 16.18 11.64
N GLY A 77 27.47 15.86 12.42
CA GLY A 77 26.85 14.53 12.50
C GLY A 77 27.33 13.68 13.68
N PRO A 78 26.77 12.46 13.81
CA PRO A 78 27.07 11.55 14.92
C PRO A 78 28.54 11.14 14.99
N CYS A 79 29.19 10.89 13.84
CA CYS A 79 30.62 10.56 13.82
C CYS A 79 31.50 11.77 14.10
N GLY A 80 31.06 12.97 13.73
CA GLY A 80 31.76 14.20 14.08
C GLY A 80 31.78 14.43 15.59
N LEU A 81 30.62 14.25 16.25
CA LEU A 81 30.53 14.28 17.71
C LEU A 81 31.33 13.16 18.36
N TRP A 82 31.28 11.92 17.82
CA TRP A 82 32.06 10.79 18.30
C TRP A 82 33.57 11.06 18.27
N ARG A 83 34.12 11.53 17.13
CA ARG A 83 35.56 11.81 17.00
C ARG A 83 36.02 12.83 18.02
N TRP A 84 35.19 13.85 18.24
CA TRP A 84 35.48 14.90 19.20
C TRP A 84 35.42 14.38 20.65
N LEU A 85 34.39 13.61 21.02
CA LEU A 85 34.28 12.95 22.33
C LEU A 85 35.41 11.94 22.56
N LYS A 86 35.84 11.23 21.51
CA LYS A 86 36.95 10.28 21.55
C LYS A 86 38.28 10.96 21.87
N GLN A 87 38.54 12.13 21.27
CA GLN A 87 39.73 12.92 21.62
C GLN A 87 39.76 13.32 23.10
N LEU A 88 38.62 13.75 23.64
CA LEU A 88 38.52 14.07 25.07
C LEU A 88 38.70 12.84 25.96
N TYR A 89 38.11 11.72 25.56
CA TYR A 89 38.27 10.45 26.26
C TYR A 89 39.74 10.04 26.29
N ASP A 90 40.43 10.07 25.16
CA ASP A 90 41.84 9.70 25.06
C ASP A 90 42.74 10.65 25.87
N CYS A 91 42.46 11.98 25.85
CA CYS A 91 43.13 12.94 26.73
C CYS A 91 42.90 12.63 28.21
N HIS A 92 41.66 12.35 28.61
CA HIS A 92 41.31 12.03 30.00
C HIS A 92 42.06 10.77 30.48
N ILE A 93 42.08 9.71 29.67
CA ILE A 93 42.82 8.49 29.96
C ILE A 93 44.33 8.76 30.07
N SER A 94 44.87 9.65 29.23
CA SER A 94 46.29 10.00 29.29
C SER A 94 46.68 10.79 30.55
N GLU A 95 45.79 11.65 31.06
CA GLU A 95 46.04 12.52 32.21
C GLU A 95 45.71 11.84 33.55
N HIS A 96 44.64 11.05 33.60
CA HIS A 96 44.07 10.52 34.85
C HIS A 96 44.13 8.98 34.93
N GLY A 97 44.57 8.31 33.86
CA GLY A 97 44.52 6.85 33.75
C GLY A 97 43.10 6.32 33.51
N ASP A 98 42.99 5.01 33.30
CA ASP A 98 41.72 4.31 33.02
C ASP A 98 40.86 4.08 34.28
N ALA A 99 41.41 4.36 35.47
CA ALA A 99 40.69 4.17 36.73
C ALA A 99 39.68 5.30 37.03
N ALA A 100 39.84 6.48 36.43
CA ALA A 100 38.95 7.62 36.64
C ALA A 100 37.78 7.59 35.64
N LEU A 101 36.54 7.57 36.14
CA LEU A 101 35.35 7.55 35.30
C LEU A 101 35.26 8.78 34.40
N PHE A 102 35.36 8.59 33.09
CA PHE A 102 34.99 9.60 32.10
C PHE A 102 33.46 9.60 31.96
N ALA A 103 32.82 10.73 32.27
CA ALA A 103 31.37 10.84 32.20
C ALA A 103 30.88 10.82 30.74
N THR A 104 30.48 9.64 30.24
CA THR A 104 29.90 9.45 28.91
C THR A 104 28.38 9.48 28.92
N GLN A 105 27.79 9.96 27.84
CA GLN A 105 26.34 9.89 27.61
C GLN A 105 25.91 8.47 27.27
N PHE A 106 24.62 8.18 27.44
CA PHE A 106 24.10 6.83 27.31
C PHE A 106 24.46 6.19 25.95
N SER A 107 24.28 6.89 24.84
CA SER A 107 24.61 6.41 23.48
C SER A 107 26.10 6.10 23.26
N TYR A 108 26.99 6.65 24.10
CA TYR A 108 28.45 6.63 23.97
C TYR A 108 29.14 5.76 25.05
N GLN A 109 28.36 5.08 25.89
CA GLN A 109 28.88 4.15 26.89
C GLN A 109 29.47 2.89 26.25
N PRO A 110 30.37 2.17 26.97
CA PRO A 110 30.88 0.87 26.53
C PRO A 110 29.76 -0.10 26.14
N GLY A 111 29.89 -0.76 24.99
CA GLY A 111 28.90 -1.70 24.43
C GLY A 111 27.70 -1.05 23.73
N ARG A 112 27.66 0.28 23.59
CA ARG A 112 26.58 1.00 22.89
C ARG A 112 26.96 1.35 21.46
N LYS A 113 25.98 1.88 20.72
CA LYS A 113 26.11 2.19 19.29
C LYS A 113 27.31 3.08 19.00
N TYR A 114 27.61 4.05 19.86
CA TYR A 114 28.71 5.01 19.70
C TYR A 114 29.81 4.84 20.76
N ASP A 115 30.13 3.60 21.12
CA ASP A 115 31.15 3.27 22.13
C ASP A 115 32.50 3.97 21.86
N LEU A 116 32.95 4.80 22.81
CA LEU A 116 34.21 5.54 22.74
C LEU A 116 35.45 4.67 23.00
N THR A 117 35.29 3.44 23.50
CA THR A 117 36.40 2.50 23.70
C THR A 117 36.88 1.89 22.38
N LEU A 118 36.03 1.92 21.34
CA LEU A 118 36.37 1.39 20.03
C LEU A 118 37.38 2.28 19.30
N PRO A 119 38.29 1.70 18.50
CA PRO A 119 39.34 2.47 17.81
C PRO A 119 38.83 3.29 16.62
N ARG A 120 37.59 3.07 16.17
CA ARG A 120 36.98 3.75 15.02
C ARG A 120 35.51 4.07 15.32
N PRO A 121 34.98 5.19 14.79
CA PRO A 121 33.56 5.44 14.89
C PRO A 121 32.78 4.33 14.16
N PRO A 122 31.53 4.07 14.55
CA PRO A 122 30.61 3.29 13.71
C PRO A 122 30.54 3.90 12.32
N PRO A 123 30.27 3.12 11.26
CA PRO A 123 30.06 3.70 9.93
C PRO A 123 28.96 4.76 10.00
N ASP A 124 29.22 5.91 9.37
CA ASP A 124 28.24 6.99 9.26
C ASP A 124 26.92 6.40 8.70
N PRO A 125 25.75 6.75 9.27
CA PRO A 125 24.51 6.53 8.55
C PRO A 125 24.64 7.22 7.18
N PRO A 126 24.04 6.67 6.11
CA PRO A 126 24.26 7.14 4.74
C PRO A 126 24.15 8.67 4.63
N GLU A 127 25.12 9.27 3.92
CA GLU A 127 25.34 10.71 3.81
C GLU A 127 24.05 11.50 3.53
N TYR A 128 23.88 12.64 4.21
CA TYR A 128 22.77 13.54 3.94
C TYR A 128 22.93 14.15 2.54
N VAL A 129 22.08 13.71 1.62
CA VAL A 129 22.08 14.20 0.24
C VAL A 129 21.06 15.33 0.12
N PRO A 130 21.43 16.55 -0.32
CA PRO A 130 20.47 17.63 -0.57
C PRO A 130 19.32 17.15 -1.46
N TYR A 131 18.08 17.56 -1.14
CA TYR A 131 16.82 17.14 -1.78
C TYR A 131 16.37 15.68 -1.57
N VAL A 132 17.20 14.86 -0.95
CA VAL A 132 16.91 13.46 -0.62
C VAL A 132 16.85 13.23 0.89
N GLY A 133 17.59 14.05 1.65
CA GLY A 133 17.75 13.93 3.09
C GLY A 133 18.32 12.57 3.49
N ARG A 134 17.81 12.03 4.59
CA ARG A 134 18.13 10.68 5.09
C ARG A 134 17.15 9.61 4.58
N SER A 135 16.25 9.95 3.65
CA SER A 135 15.24 9.00 3.16
C SER A 135 15.89 7.96 2.25
N LEU A 136 16.03 6.74 2.76
CA LEU A 136 16.54 5.59 2.00
C LEU A 136 15.77 5.39 0.69
N ARG A 137 14.45 5.66 0.70
CA ARG A 137 13.59 5.56 -0.47
C ARG A 137 13.91 6.62 -1.53
N LEU A 138 14.17 7.87 -1.13
CA LEU A 138 14.59 8.91 -2.08
C LEU A 138 16.02 8.68 -2.59
N GLN A 139 16.90 8.11 -1.76
CA GLN A 139 18.25 7.69 -2.19
C GLN A 139 18.17 6.59 -3.25
N GLN A 140 17.30 5.60 -3.06
CA GLN A 140 17.03 4.54 -4.03
C GLN A 140 16.43 5.09 -5.34
N ILE A 141 15.47 6.02 -5.25
CA ILE A 141 14.88 6.66 -6.43
C ILE A 141 15.95 7.43 -7.20
N LYS A 142 16.76 8.25 -6.51
CA LYS A 142 17.89 8.99 -7.12
C LYS A 142 18.88 8.04 -7.81
N ALA A 143 19.20 6.90 -7.18
CA ALA A 143 20.11 5.91 -7.75
C ALA A 143 19.49 5.15 -8.95
N SER A 144 18.17 5.00 -9.00
CA SER A 144 17.46 4.25 -10.03
C SER A 144 17.15 5.03 -11.30
N ILE A 145 17.21 6.37 -11.27
CA ILE A 145 16.88 7.21 -12.43
C ILE A 145 18.15 7.85 -13.04
N PRO A 146 18.22 8.01 -14.37
CA PRO A 146 19.32 8.72 -15.02
C PRO A 146 19.51 10.12 -14.46
N ALA A 147 20.76 10.52 -14.21
CA ALA A 147 21.11 11.78 -13.56
C ALA A 147 20.48 13.02 -14.23
N TRP A 148 20.32 13.01 -15.55
CA TRP A 148 19.69 14.13 -16.27
C TRP A 148 18.19 14.26 -15.97
N ILE A 149 17.47 13.15 -15.73
CA ILE A 149 16.04 13.17 -15.36
C ILE A 149 15.89 13.72 -13.95
N TRP A 150 16.76 13.29 -13.03
CA TRP A 150 16.82 13.83 -11.67
C TRP A 150 17.04 15.35 -11.71
N LEU A 151 18.03 15.83 -12.48
CA LEU A 151 18.31 17.25 -12.63
C LEU A 151 17.16 18.04 -13.25
N VAL A 152 16.45 17.48 -14.25
CA VAL A 152 15.29 18.13 -14.88
C VAL A 152 14.12 18.24 -13.90
N CYS A 153 13.84 17.20 -13.12
CA CYS A 153 12.80 17.22 -12.09
C CYS A 153 13.11 18.26 -11.00
N HIS A 154 14.37 18.35 -10.57
CA HIS A 154 14.79 19.39 -9.62
C HIS A 154 14.70 20.78 -10.20
N ALA A 155 15.20 21.00 -11.42
CA ALA A 155 15.08 22.29 -12.09
C ALA A 155 13.62 22.72 -12.31
N ALA A 156 12.69 21.78 -12.47
CA ALA A 156 11.26 22.06 -12.54
C ALA A 156 10.67 22.44 -11.17
N MET A 157 11.11 21.79 -10.08
CA MET A 157 10.71 22.14 -8.72
C MET A 157 11.29 23.49 -8.28
N ASP A 158 12.56 23.77 -8.61
CA ASP A 158 13.22 25.05 -8.32
C ASP A 158 12.57 26.21 -9.11
N LYS A 159 12.12 25.95 -10.34
CA LYS A 159 11.33 26.92 -11.15
C LYS A 159 9.90 27.11 -10.66
N ALA A 160 9.37 26.17 -9.87
CA ALA A 160 8.04 26.28 -9.27
C ALA A 160 8.04 27.08 -7.96
N VAL A 161 9.22 27.31 -7.37
CA VAL A 161 9.41 28.27 -6.27
C VAL A 161 9.54 29.66 -6.90
N PRO A 162 8.70 30.64 -6.53
CA PRO A 162 8.81 31.98 -7.08
C PRO A 162 10.11 32.63 -6.58
N HIS A 163 11.12 32.69 -7.45
CA HIS A 163 12.15 33.70 -7.35
C HIS A 163 11.62 35.00 -7.97
N ASP A 164 11.79 36.08 -7.22
CA ASP A 164 11.28 37.41 -7.50
C ASP A 164 11.41 37.82 -8.99
N GLY A 165 10.26 37.87 -9.67
CA GLY A 165 9.97 38.92 -10.63
C GLY A 165 10.40 38.77 -12.09
N GLN A 166 10.18 37.64 -12.79
CA GLN A 166 10.11 37.69 -14.27
C GLN A 166 9.24 36.62 -14.96
N SER A 167 8.31 37.11 -15.80
CA SER A 167 7.55 36.48 -16.91
C SER A 167 6.78 35.18 -16.65
N GLU A 168 5.51 35.33 -16.24
CA GLU A 168 4.51 34.24 -16.14
C GLU A 168 4.14 33.64 -17.51
N SER A 169 3.92 32.32 -17.53
CA SER A 169 3.53 31.57 -18.73
C SER A 169 2.07 31.86 -19.15
N SER A 170 1.84 31.99 -20.47
CA SER A 170 0.59 32.41 -21.11
C SER A 170 -0.68 31.66 -20.65
N TRP A 171 -0.57 30.38 -20.30
CA TRP A 171 -1.72 29.59 -19.85
C TRP A 171 -2.14 29.91 -18.40
N ILE A 172 -1.20 30.32 -17.52
CA ILE A 172 -1.50 30.80 -16.15
C ILE A 172 -2.29 32.11 -16.21
N MET A 173 -1.95 33.00 -17.14
CA MET A 173 -2.72 34.23 -17.39
C MET A 173 -4.13 33.95 -17.92
N CYS A 174 -4.31 32.90 -18.72
CA CYS A 174 -5.61 32.48 -19.22
C CYS A 174 -6.50 31.93 -18.10
N LEU A 175 -5.95 31.07 -17.24
CA LEU A 175 -6.63 30.53 -16.06
C LEU A 175 -6.99 31.64 -15.06
N ARG A 176 -6.05 32.54 -14.75
CA ARG A 176 -6.32 33.70 -13.88
C ARG A 176 -7.31 34.70 -14.47
N LYS A 177 -7.39 34.88 -15.79
CA LYS A 177 -8.43 35.73 -16.41
C LYS A 177 -9.83 35.13 -16.28
N VAL A 178 -9.95 33.80 -16.35
CA VAL A 178 -11.21 33.09 -16.12
C VAL A 178 -11.61 33.20 -14.64
N LEU A 179 -10.63 33.11 -13.72
CA LEU A 179 -10.85 33.19 -12.28
C LEU A 179 -11.02 34.63 -11.74
N ARG A 180 -10.48 35.67 -12.40
CA ARG A 180 -10.63 37.09 -12.00
C ARG A 180 -11.93 37.75 -12.47
N GLY A 181 -12.84 37.01 -13.10
CA GLY A 181 -14.18 37.48 -13.48
C GLY A 181 -15.19 37.56 -12.32
N GLU A 182 -14.73 37.57 -11.07
CA GLU A 182 -15.56 37.53 -9.88
C GLU A 182 -16.27 38.86 -9.57
N PRO A 183 -17.56 38.83 -9.16
CA PRO A 183 -18.18 39.97 -8.49
C PRO A 183 -17.67 40.06 -7.04
N LYS A 184 -17.07 41.21 -6.68
CA LYS A 184 -16.71 41.50 -5.29
C LYS A 184 -17.97 41.73 -4.46
N LEU A 185 -18.12 41.02 -3.34
CA LEU A 185 -19.20 41.25 -2.37
C LEU A 185 -19.07 42.66 -1.74
N PRO A 186 -20.13 43.48 -1.71
CA PRO A 186 -20.11 44.71 -0.93
C PRO A 186 -20.21 44.40 0.57
N LEU A 187 -19.31 44.97 1.37
CA LEU A 187 -19.39 44.95 2.82
C LEU A 187 -20.63 45.72 3.29
N ARG A 188 -21.65 44.96 3.72
CA ARG A 188 -22.96 45.38 4.28
C ARG A 188 -23.95 46.00 3.29
N CYS A 189 -24.95 45.20 2.92
CA CYS A 189 -26.27 45.70 2.49
C CYS A 189 -27.37 44.94 3.23
N THR A 190 -28.21 45.68 3.97
CA THR A 190 -29.53 45.23 4.42
C THR A 190 -30.50 45.43 3.26
N GLY A 191 -30.74 44.37 2.48
CA GLY A 191 -31.73 44.37 1.40
C GLY A 191 -31.41 43.33 0.34
N TRP A 192 -32.39 42.49 0.01
CA TRP A 192 -32.31 41.42 -0.97
C TRP A 192 -31.94 41.96 -2.35
N LEU A 193 -30.72 41.70 -2.80
CA LEU A 193 -30.28 42.00 -4.16
C LEU A 193 -29.58 40.76 -4.73
N ARG A 194 -30.06 40.33 -5.90
CA ARG A 194 -29.56 39.19 -6.66
C ARG A 194 -28.19 39.54 -7.22
N VAL A 195 -27.14 38.83 -6.83
CA VAL A 195 -25.80 38.97 -7.41
C VAL A 195 -25.67 37.96 -8.54
N ASP A 196 -25.36 38.40 -9.75
CA ASP A 196 -25.22 37.51 -10.89
C ASP A 196 -24.13 36.45 -10.62
N ASN A 197 -24.48 35.18 -10.84
CA ASN A 197 -23.65 33.97 -10.70
C ASN A 197 -23.52 33.32 -9.31
N LEU A 198 -24.22 33.80 -8.28
CA LEU A 198 -24.32 33.15 -6.97
C LEU A 198 -25.80 32.86 -6.63
N GLU A 199 -26.08 31.65 -6.14
CA GLU A 199 -27.40 31.28 -5.63
C GLU A 199 -27.38 31.22 -4.10
N PHE A 200 -28.39 31.83 -3.47
CA PHE A 200 -28.53 31.89 -2.02
C PHE A 200 -29.54 30.84 -1.57
N PHE A 201 -29.13 29.99 -0.62
CA PHE A 201 -29.99 28.98 -0.03
C PHE A 201 -30.22 29.24 1.46
N GLU A 202 -31.49 29.26 1.88
CA GLU A 202 -31.89 29.38 3.27
C GLU A 202 -32.19 27.98 3.84
N VAL A 203 -31.41 27.54 4.83
CA VAL A 203 -31.61 26.24 5.49
C VAL A 203 -32.69 26.38 6.56
N LEU A 204 -33.88 25.84 6.30
CA LEU A 204 -34.96 25.79 7.28
C LEU A 204 -34.62 24.79 8.40
N GLY A 205 -34.32 25.31 9.60
CA GLY A 205 -34.09 24.48 10.79
C GLY A 205 -33.09 25.01 11.80
N HIS A 206 -32.41 26.13 11.55
CA HIS A 206 -31.50 26.74 12.51
C HIS A 206 -31.94 28.15 12.90
N GLY A 207 -32.25 28.32 14.19
CA GLY A 207 -32.59 29.61 14.79
C GLY A 207 -31.37 30.51 14.93
N ARG A 208 -30.87 31.03 13.80
CA ARG A 208 -30.09 32.26 13.58
C ARG A 208 -29.61 32.23 12.13
N GLY A 209 -30.03 33.22 11.34
CA GLY A 209 -29.88 33.26 9.88
C GLY A 209 -28.44 33.28 9.37
N HIS A 210 -27.87 32.10 9.18
CA HIS A 210 -26.71 31.87 8.33
C HIS A 210 -27.19 31.20 7.05
N GLY A 211 -27.24 31.96 5.95
CA GLY A 211 -27.38 31.39 4.60
C GLY A 211 -26.00 31.15 4.00
N HIS A 212 -25.89 30.10 3.18
CA HIS A 212 -24.70 29.81 2.39
C HIS A 212 -24.94 30.22 0.94
N TYR A 213 -23.89 30.71 0.28
CA TYR A 213 -23.90 31.01 -1.15
C TYR A 213 -23.17 29.89 -1.89
N GLU A 214 -23.78 29.39 -2.95
CA GLU A 214 -23.15 28.45 -3.87
C GLU A 214 -22.97 29.11 -5.24
N TRP A 215 -21.98 28.63 -6.00
CA TRP A 215 -21.84 29.02 -7.40
C TRP A 215 -23.09 28.61 -8.16
N SER A 216 -23.65 29.53 -8.94
CA SER A 216 -24.75 29.19 -9.84
C SER A 216 -24.33 28.06 -10.79
N GLN A 217 -25.29 27.21 -11.16
CA GLN A 217 -25.07 26.10 -12.08
C GLN A 217 -24.37 26.56 -13.38
N VAL A 218 -24.74 27.73 -13.90
CA VAL A 218 -24.17 28.32 -15.12
C VAL A 218 -22.68 28.66 -14.98
N TYR A 219 -22.27 29.15 -13.80
CA TYR A 219 -20.87 29.45 -13.52
C TYR A 219 -20.05 28.17 -13.35
N THR A 220 -20.59 27.19 -12.62
CA THR A 220 -19.99 25.87 -12.44
C THR A 220 -19.76 25.17 -13.78
N GLU A 221 -20.75 25.18 -14.68
CA GLU A 221 -20.62 24.60 -16.03
C GLU A 221 -19.55 25.30 -16.88
N ARG A 222 -19.40 26.63 -16.76
CA ARG A 222 -18.34 27.40 -17.45
C ARG A 222 -16.95 27.03 -16.95
N VAL A 223 -16.77 26.92 -15.63
CA VAL A 223 -15.51 26.52 -15.01
C VAL A 223 -15.15 25.08 -15.41
N LEU A 224 -16.10 24.14 -15.33
CA LEU A 224 -15.89 22.76 -15.72
C LEU A 224 -15.56 22.61 -17.21
N LYS A 225 -16.21 23.38 -18.09
CA LYS A 225 -15.90 23.39 -19.53
C LYS A 225 -14.51 23.95 -19.84
N ALA A 226 -14.10 25.01 -19.13
CA ALA A 226 -12.73 25.54 -19.26
C ALA A 226 -11.68 24.52 -18.79
N LEU A 227 -11.94 23.83 -17.67
CA LEU A 227 -11.07 22.77 -17.14
C LEU A 227 -10.98 21.58 -18.08
N TRP A 228 -12.10 21.15 -18.67
CA TRP A 228 -12.13 20.08 -19.66
C TRP A 228 -11.26 20.40 -20.87
N ASN A 229 -11.33 21.65 -21.37
CA ASN A 229 -10.52 22.08 -22.50
C ASN A 229 -9.02 22.15 -22.16
N ILE A 230 -8.67 22.58 -20.94
CA ILE A 230 -7.28 22.63 -20.45
C ILE A 230 -6.71 21.22 -20.28
N LEU A 231 -7.47 20.32 -19.67
CA LEU A 231 -7.07 18.92 -19.47
C LEU A 231 -6.96 18.16 -20.81
N GLY A 232 -7.86 18.46 -21.77
CA GLY A 232 -7.80 17.92 -23.13
C GLY A 232 -6.57 18.38 -23.92
N ALA A 233 -6.15 19.64 -23.74
CA ALA A 233 -4.99 20.21 -24.44
C ALA A 233 -3.63 19.71 -23.89
N LEU A 234 -3.57 19.26 -22.64
CA LEU A 234 -2.30 19.07 -21.94
C LEU A 234 -1.66 17.67 -22.03
N ARG A 235 -2.31 16.62 -22.57
CA ARG A 235 -1.80 15.24 -22.81
C ARG A 235 -0.55 14.78 -21.99
N VAL A 236 -0.46 15.06 -20.67
CA VAL A 236 0.66 14.68 -19.79
C VAL A 236 0.18 14.41 -18.35
N ARG A 237 0.96 13.60 -17.63
CA ARG A 237 0.75 12.83 -16.38
C ARG A 237 0.21 13.59 -15.15
N HIS A 238 -0.33 12.77 -14.23
CA HIS A 238 -0.93 13.00 -12.89
C HIS A 238 -0.46 14.21 -12.06
N ALA A 239 0.80 14.65 -12.15
CA ALA A 239 1.32 15.78 -11.36
C ALA A 239 0.70 17.13 -11.75
N VAL A 240 0.43 17.37 -13.04
CA VAL A 240 -0.25 18.61 -13.51
C VAL A 240 -1.70 18.64 -13.04
N ARG A 241 -2.34 17.47 -12.96
CA ARG A 241 -3.72 17.32 -12.45
C ARG A 241 -3.82 17.74 -10.98
N GLN A 242 -2.85 17.35 -10.15
CA GLN A 242 -2.80 17.74 -8.73
C GLN A 242 -2.59 19.24 -8.54
N HIS A 243 -1.75 19.86 -9.37
CA HIS A 243 -1.51 21.30 -9.32
C HIS A 243 -2.74 22.12 -9.76
N VAL A 244 -3.44 21.69 -10.81
CA VAL A 244 -4.69 22.34 -11.26
C VAL A 244 -5.79 22.22 -10.19
N VAL A 245 -5.90 21.07 -9.52
CA VAL A 245 -6.86 20.87 -8.42
C VAL A 245 -6.53 21.80 -7.24
N ARG A 246 -5.25 22.03 -6.94
CA ARG A 246 -4.80 22.97 -5.90
C ARG A 246 -5.22 24.41 -6.19
N GLU A 247 -4.96 24.91 -7.40
CA GLU A 247 -5.31 26.30 -7.77
C GLU A 247 -6.84 26.53 -7.81
N ILE A 248 -7.63 25.49 -8.14
CA ILE A 248 -9.11 25.53 -8.05
C ILE A 248 -9.55 25.64 -6.59
N TYR A 249 -8.92 24.89 -5.70
CA TYR A 249 -9.25 24.90 -4.28
C TYR A 249 -8.92 26.26 -3.63
N ASP A 250 -7.78 26.84 -3.98
CA ASP A 250 -7.37 28.17 -3.48
C ASP A 250 -8.27 29.31 -4.01
N ALA A 251 -8.75 29.20 -5.27
CA ALA A 251 -9.73 30.15 -5.79
C ALA A 251 -11.10 29.99 -5.12
N TYR A 252 -11.52 28.75 -4.86
CA TYR A 252 -12.77 28.45 -4.17
C TYR A 252 -12.76 28.96 -2.73
N SER A 253 -11.69 28.71 -1.96
CA SER A 253 -11.55 29.20 -0.58
C SER A 253 -11.48 30.73 -0.50
N GLY A 254 -10.79 31.37 -1.46
CA GLY A 254 -10.75 32.82 -1.60
C GLY A 254 -12.14 33.43 -1.84
N SER A 255 -12.98 32.80 -2.66
CA SER A 255 -14.34 33.29 -2.98
C SER A 255 -15.32 33.20 -1.80
N LEU A 256 -15.08 32.29 -0.86
CA LEU A 256 -15.90 32.08 0.34
C LEU A 256 -15.41 32.87 1.56
N GLY A 257 -14.29 33.60 1.44
CA GLY A 257 -13.72 34.40 2.53
C GLY A 257 -13.14 33.58 3.69
N CYS A 258 -12.97 32.28 3.54
CA CYS A 258 -12.28 31.42 4.49
C CYS A 258 -10.77 31.54 4.26
N GLY A 259 -10.12 32.46 4.98
CA GLY A 259 -8.71 32.84 4.82
C GLY A 259 -7.68 31.78 5.25
N ILE A 260 -7.83 30.54 4.80
CA ILE A 260 -6.86 29.46 5.04
C ILE A 260 -5.67 29.66 4.10
N HIS A 261 -4.47 29.83 4.68
CA HIS A 261 -3.23 30.06 3.96
C HIS A 261 -2.33 28.83 4.04
N TYR A 262 -1.89 28.31 2.89
CA TYR A 262 -0.90 27.24 2.80
C TYR A 262 0.52 27.84 2.86
N ASP A 263 1.34 27.42 3.82
CA ASP A 263 2.76 27.79 3.91
C ASP A 263 3.62 26.72 3.19
N PRO A 264 4.26 27.04 2.06
CA PRO A 264 5.06 26.09 1.30
C PRO A 264 6.40 25.73 1.95
N VAL A 265 6.83 26.47 2.99
CA VAL A 265 8.06 26.15 3.75
C VAL A 265 7.80 25.10 4.82
N THR A 266 6.59 25.08 5.39
CA THR A 266 6.22 24.15 6.47
C THR A 266 5.26 23.05 6.04
N GLU A 267 4.81 23.05 4.79
CA GLU A 267 3.79 22.14 4.24
C GLU A 267 2.53 22.06 5.11
N ALA A 268 2.14 23.19 5.72
CA ALA A 268 1.02 23.27 6.65
C ALA A 268 -0.03 24.27 6.18
N TRP A 269 -1.29 23.93 6.42
CA TRP A 269 -2.43 24.85 6.26
C TRP A 269 -2.62 25.61 7.57
N SER A 270 -2.80 26.93 7.50
CA SER A 270 -3.01 27.78 8.66
C SER A 270 -4.28 28.61 8.49
N ASP A 271 -5.13 28.61 9.52
CA ASP A 271 -6.30 29.48 9.66
C ASP A 271 -5.96 30.59 10.69
N PRO A 272 -5.97 31.88 10.31
CA PRO A 272 -5.69 32.97 11.24
C PRO A 272 -6.78 33.20 12.30
N GLY A 273 -7.92 32.47 12.24
CA GLY A 273 -9.07 32.66 13.12
C GLY A 273 -9.15 31.78 14.38
N MET A 274 -8.32 30.73 14.53
CA MET A 274 -8.45 29.76 15.63
C MET A 274 -7.14 29.58 16.39
N GLY A 275 -7.08 30.13 17.61
CA GLY A 275 -6.00 29.83 18.55
C GLY A 275 -6.15 28.43 19.14
N GLY A 276 -5.37 27.46 18.64
CA GLY A 276 -5.19 26.16 19.29
C GLY A 276 -5.01 24.98 18.34
N GLN A 277 -3.80 24.40 18.35
CA GLN A 277 -3.36 23.08 17.84
C GLN A 277 -3.77 22.66 16.40
N VAL A 278 -2.77 22.67 15.51
CA VAL A 278 -2.82 22.16 14.13
C VAL A 278 -2.39 20.69 14.10
N THR A 279 -3.26 19.80 13.61
CA THR A 279 -2.92 18.43 13.19
C THR A 279 -2.73 18.39 11.67
N SER A 280 -1.61 17.82 11.23
CA SER A 280 -1.22 17.68 9.81
C SER A 280 -1.92 16.48 9.17
N ILE A 281 -2.50 16.66 7.97
CA ILE A 281 -3.08 15.60 7.14
C ILE A 281 -2.12 15.34 5.98
N THR A 282 -1.57 14.12 5.90
CA THR A 282 -0.69 13.68 4.79
C THR A 282 -1.40 12.62 3.96
N LEU A 283 -1.51 12.84 2.64
CA LEU A 283 -2.10 11.92 1.67
C LEU A 283 -1.00 11.27 0.81
N THR A 284 -0.72 9.97 0.97
CA THR A 284 -0.11 9.19 -0.13
C THR A 284 -0.45 7.69 -0.12
N ALA A 285 -0.79 7.17 -1.30
CA ALA A 285 -1.04 5.76 -1.64
C ALA A 285 0.23 4.99 -2.06
N LEU A 286 0.18 3.65 -1.94
CA LEU A 286 1.23 2.63 -2.22
C LEU A 286 0.97 1.91 -3.59
N SER A 287 1.95 1.72 -4.49
CA SER A 287 2.91 0.57 -4.74
C SER A 287 2.45 -0.41 -5.86
N PRO A 288 3.27 -1.30 -6.49
CA PRO A 288 4.51 -1.96 -6.00
C PRO A 288 5.65 -2.28 -7.02
N ILE A 289 6.79 -2.84 -6.54
CA ILE A 289 7.49 -4.06 -7.06
C ILE A 289 8.64 -4.53 -6.12
N SER A 290 8.78 -5.86 -6.06
CA SER A 290 9.72 -6.82 -5.43
C SER A 290 11.21 -6.50 -5.22
N PRO A 291 11.84 -7.13 -4.20
CA PRO A 291 13.27 -7.42 -4.16
C PRO A 291 13.58 -8.90 -4.49
N SER A 292 14.55 -9.10 -5.38
CA SER A 292 15.22 -10.37 -5.64
C SER A 292 16.45 -10.54 -4.72
N ASN A 293 16.79 -11.81 -4.46
CA ASN A 293 17.97 -12.35 -3.77
C ASN A 293 17.78 -12.73 -2.29
N LEU A 294 17.18 -13.91 -2.07
CA LEU A 294 17.57 -14.83 -0.99
C LEU A 294 17.20 -16.26 -1.44
N ARG A 295 18.10 -17.20 -1.13
CA ARG A 295 18.21 -18.56 -1.66
C ARG A 295 16.90 -19.36 -1.65
N ASP A 296 16.66 -20.03 -2.77
CA ASP A 296 15.66 -21.08 -2.98
C ASP A 296 15.86 -22.27 -2.01
N ASP A 297 14.75 -22.95 -1.73
CA ASP A 297 14.55 -24.15 -0.89
C ASP A 297 13.96 -23.92 0.52
N ALA A 298 12.69 -23.51 0.59
CA ALA A 298 11.80 -23.81 1.73
C ALA A 298 10.35 -24.07 1.25
N PRO A 299 9.74 -25.24 1.53
CA PRO A 299 8.43 -25.64 0.97
C PRO A 299 7.21 -25.19 1.80
N TYR A 300 7.30 -24.09 2.54
CA TYR A 300 6.20 -23.62 3.40
C TYR A 300 5.45 -22.46 2.75
N GLY A 301 4.45 -22.80 1.94
CA GLY A 301 3.54 -21.85 1.30
C GLY A 301 2.59 -21.19 2.30
N TRP A 302 3.01 -20.05 2.85
CA TRP A 302 2.13 -19.10 3.53
C TRP A 302 1.50 -18.19 2.47
N ILE A 303 0.33 -18.55 1.94
CA ILE A 303 -0.38 -17.70 0.98
C ILE A 303 -1.02 -16.54 1.77
N THR A 304 -0.35 -15.39 1.77
CA THR A 304 -0.97 -14.10 2.15
C THR A 304 -1.36 -13.26 0.93
N ASP A 305 -1.09 -13.78 -0.27
CA ASP A 305 -1.45 -13.17 -1.55
C ASP A 305 -2.97 -13.14 -1.73
N ILE A 306 -3.59 -12.03 -1.32
CA ILE A 306 -4.89 -11.63 -1.86
C ILE A 306 -4.62 -11.04 -3.25
N PRO A 307 -5.30 -11.49 -4.31
CA PRO A 307 -5.13 -10.91 -5.64
C PRO A 307 -5.40 -9.40 -5.60
N PRO A 308 -4.59 -8.56 -6.28
CA PRO A 308 -4.75 -7.10 -6.31
C PRO A 308 -6.07 -6.61 -6.95
N ASN A 309 -6.95 -7.52 -7.37
CA ASN A 309 -8.13 -7.25 -8.17
C ASN A 309 -9.45 -7.33 -7.39
N VAL A 310 -9.43 -7.66 -6.09
CA VAL A 310 -10.65 -7.66 -5.25
C VAL A 310 -10.99 -6.21 -4.88
N LYS A 311 -11.74 -5.53 -5.73
CA LYS A 311 -12.38 -4.25 -5.41
C LYS A 311 -13.65 -4.53 -4.59
N THR A 312 -13.55 -4.51 -3.26
CA THR A 312 -14.71 -4.51 -2.36
C THR A 312 -15.41 -3.16 -2.46
N HIS A 313 -16.45 -3.05 -3.29
CA HIS A 313 -17.18 -1.79 -3.49
C HIS A 313 -18.24 -1.51 -2.41
N LEU A 314 -18.43 -2.38 -1.41
CA LEU A 314 -19.57 -2.25 -0.48
C LEU A 314 -19.30 -2.41 1.02
N MET A 315 -18.12 -2.82 1.48
CA MET A 315 -17.76 -2.71 2.91
C MET A 315 -16.27 -2.43 3.08
N ALA A 316 -15.93 -1.47 3.93
CA ALA A 316 -14.55 -1.16 4.30
C ALA A 316 -13.87 -2.41 4.90
N PRO A 317 -12.56 -2.62 4.66
CA PRO A 317 -11.82 -3.73 5.26
C PRO A 317 -11.99 -3.75 6.79
N PRO A 318 -11.94 -4.92 7.46
CA PRO A 318 -12.11 -5.00 8.91
C PRO A 318 -11.14 -4.03 9.60
N GLN A 319 -11.71 -3.15 10.40
CA GLN A 319 -11.00 -2.11 11.12
C GLN A 319 -10.87 -2.50 12.59
N ILE A 320 -9.69 -2.28 13.16
CA ILE A 320 -9.37 -2.52 14.56
C ILE A 320 -9.02 -1.20 15.25
N HIS A 321 -9.56 -1.01 16.45
CA HIS A 321 -9.31 0.17 17.27
C HIS A 321 -7.87 0.17 17.79
N LYS A 322 -7.22 1.34 17.87
CA LYS A 322 -5.83 1.51 18.37
C LYS A 322 -5.52 0.69 19.62
N ALA A 323 -6.31 0.86 20.68
CA ALA A 323 -6.10 0.16 21.95
C ALA A 323 -6.25 -1.36 21.81
N ARG A 324 -7.15 -1.82 20.92
CA ARG A 324 -7.35 -3.24 20.65
C ARG A 324 -6.21 -3.81 19.82
N ALA A 325 -5.68 -3.06 18.84
CA ALA A 325 -4.50 -3.40 18.07
C ALA A 325 -3.26 -3.59 18.97
N ILE A 326 -2.98 -2.60 19.83
CA ILE A 326 -1.91 -2.64 20.83
C ILE A 326 -2.02 -3.90 21.70
N ASN A 327 -3.19 -4.15 22.27
CA ASN A 327 -3.39 -5.27 23.20
C ASN A 327 -3.42 -6.64 22.52
N MET A 328 -4.05 -6.76 21.34
CA MET A 328 -4.19 -8.05 20.66
C MET A 328 -2.88 -8.49 20.00
N TYR A 329 -2.13 -7.54 19.44
CA TYR A 329 -0.92 -7.84 18.68
C TYR A 329 0.37 -7.55 19.46
N MET A 330 0.27 -7.15 20.73
CA MET A 330 1.41 -6.79 21.60
C MET A 330 2.30 -5.72 20.96
N LEU A 331 1.67 -4.75 20.29
CA LEU A 331 2.35 -3.62 19.65
C LEU A 331 2.44 -2.44 20.61
N GLY A 332 3.58 -1.75 20.63
CA GLY A 332 3.70 -0.45 21.26
C GLY A 332 2.99 0.66 20.47
N TYR A 333 2.78 1.82 21.09
CA TYR A 333 2.19 2.97 20.41
C TYR A 333 2.96 3.39 19.17
N ASN A 334 4.29 3.38 19.25
CA ASN A 334 5.20 3.76 18.16
C ASN A 334 5.26 2.70 17.06
N ASP A 335 4.88 1.46 17.36
CA ASP A 335 4.84 0.41 16.34
C ASP A 335 3.73 0.67 15.33
N LEU A 336 2.71 1.46 15.71
CA LEU A 336 1.65 1.88 14.81
C LEU A 336 2.04 3.07 13.92
N ASP A 337 3.22 3.66 14.14
CA ASP A 337 3.67 4.81 13.35
C ASP A 337 3.88 4.41 11.89
N GLY A 338 3.32 5.22 10.99
CA GLY A 338 3.36 4.98 9.55
C GLY A 338 2.30 4.00 9.04
N ILE A 339 1.45 3.43 9.91
CA ILE A 339 0.26 2.68 9.47
C ILE A 339 -0.89 3.66 9.27
N ALA A 340 -1.49 3.63 8.08
CA ALA A 340 -2.66 4.47 7.79
C ALA A 340 -3.86 4.08 8.67
N TYR A 341 -4.57 5.08 9.17
CA TYR A 341 -5.78 4.91 9.96
C TYR A 341 -6.83 5.95 9.55
N GLU A 342 -8.08 5.67 9.90
CA GLU A 342 -9.20 6.60 9.78
C GLU A 342 -9.64 7.03 11.17
N ASP A 343 -9.88 8.32 11.38
CA ASP A 343 -10.47 8.83 12.62
C ASP A 343 -11.98 8.61 12.59
N ARG A 344 -12.49 7.86 13.57
CA ARG A 344 -13.93 7.62 13.72
C ARG A 344 -14.44 8.19 15.04
N TYR A 345 -15.47 9.02 14.96
CA TYR A 345 -16.19 9.52 16.13
C TYR A 345 -17.12 8.44 16.68
N ILE A 346 -17.01 8.14 17.98
CA ILE A 346 -17.92 7.24 18.69
C ILE A 346 -18.92 8.09 19.48
N GLU A 347 -20.16 8.14 18.99
CA GLU A 347 -21.23 8.98 19.57
C GLU A 347 -21.52 8.64 21.04
N ASP A 348 -21.56 7.36 21.40
CA ASP A 348 -21.83 6.88 22.76
C ASP A 348 -20.76 7.30 23.79
N GLY A 349 -19.56 7.68 23.32
CA GLY A 349 -18.45 8.07 24.18
C GLY A 349 -18.03 9.53 24.05
N GLY A 350 -18.48 10.24 23.00
CA GLY A 350 -18.07 11.61 22.73
C GLY A 350 -16.58 11.78 22.40
N TYR A 351 -15.92 10.76 21.84
CA TYR A 351 -14.50 10.81 21.51
C TYR A 351 -14.18 10.24 20.12
N TYR A 352 -13.07 10.70 19.55
CA TYR A 352 -12.51 10.16 18.30
C TYR A 352 -11.55 9.00 18.59
N CYS A 353 -11.57 8.00 17.71
CA CYS A 353 -10.65 6.89 17.76
C CYS A 353 -10.03 6.56 16.41
N ASN A 354 -8.75 6.20 16.44
CA ASN A 354 -8.02 5.74 15.28
C ASN A 354 -8.44 4.30 14.96
N GLN A 355 -9.03 4.10 13.79
CA GLN A 355 -9.38 2.81 13.23
C GLN A 355 -8.36 2.40 12.17
N TYR A 356 -7.62 1.34 12.45
CA TYR A 356 -6.60 0.81 11.55
C TYR A 356 -7.18 -0.35 10.75
N LYS A 357 -6.69 -0.58 9.54
CA LYS A 357 -6.98 -1.84 8.83
C LYS A 357 -6.31 -2.97 9.60
N GLU A 358 -7.08 -3.95 10.05
CA GLU A 358 -6.58 -5.03 10.92
C GLU A 358 -5.44 -5.81 10.27
N ARG A 359 -5.47 -5.97 8.94
CA ARG A 359 -4.37 -6.56 8.18
C ARG A 359 -3.06 -5.79 8.35
N ASP A 360 -3.08 -4.47 8.21
CA ASP A 360 -1.84 -3.68 8.29
C ASP A 360 -1.25 -3.75 9.72
N ILE A 361 -2.13 -3.92 10.71
CA ILE A 361 -1.77 -4.16 12.11
C ILE A 361 -1.20 -5.57 12.30
N GLU A 362 -1.82 -6.61 11.75
CA GLU A 362 -1.35 -8.00 11.85
C GLU A 362 0.05 -8.20 11.24
N TRP A 363 0.36 -7.47 10.16
CA TRP A 363 1.67 -7.51 9.51
C TRP A 363 2.76 -6.82 10.31
N ARG A 364 2.40 -5.86 11.16
CA ARG A 364 3.38 -5.03 11.86
C ARG A 364 4.25 -5.82 12.85
N PRO A 365 3.71 -6.71 13.69
CA PRO A 365 4.53 -7.57 14.53
C PRO A 365 5.46 -8.46 13.72
N TRP A 366 5.04 -8.94 12.54
CA TRP A 366 5.91 -9.73 11.70
C TRP A 366 7.11 -8.91 11.22
N GLN A 367 6.91 -7.64 10.87
CA GLN A 367 8.04 -6.76 10.51
C GLN A 367 8.99 -6.54 11.69
N ILE A 368 8.45 -6.30 12.88
CA ILE A 368 9.24 -6.02 14.09
C ILE A 368 10.04 -7.24 14.51
N HIS A 369 9.45 -8.43 14.39
CA HIS A 369 10.01 -9.66 14.93
C HIS A 369 10.60 -10.58 13.88
N GLY A 370 10.81 -10.14 12.63
CA GLY A 370 11.51 -10.95 11.62
C GLY A 370 10.67 -12.09 11.03
N GLY A 371 9.37 -11.85 10.84
CA GLY A 371 8.40 -12.75 10.26
C GLY A 371 7.49 -13.42 11.28
N PRO A 372 6.57 -14.29 10.83
CA PRO A 372 5.62 -14.99 11.72
C PRO A 372 6.34 -15.89 12.74
N ILE A 373 7.47 -16.50 12.37
CA ILE A 373 8.26 -17.35 13.29
C ILE A 373 8.89 -16.52 14.40
N GLY A 374 9.52 -15.39 14.06
CA GLY A 374 10.15 -14.56 15.08
C GLY A 374 9.12 -13.80 15.93
N TYR A 375 7.95 -13.47 15.36
CA TYR A 375 6.82 -12.99 16.16
C TYR A 375 6.30 -14.04 17.13
N TRP A 376 6.18 -15.30 16.70
CA TRP A 376 5.86 -16.42 17.58
C TRP A 376 6.90 -16.60 18.70
N GLN A 377 8.19 -16.47 18.39
CA GLN A 377 9.27 -16.53 19.40
C GLN A 377 9.20 -15.35 20.39
N PHE A 378 8.84 -14.16 19.94
CA PHE A 378 8.61 -13.01 20.81
C PHE A 378 7.42 -13.24 21.75
N TYR A 379 6.33 -13.81 21.23
CA TYR A 379 5.15 -14.17 22.01
C TYR A 379 5.42 -15.23 23.08
N ARG A 380 6.55 -15.96 23.00
CA ARG A 380 7.02 -16.95 23.99
C ARG A 380 7.22 -16.37 25.40
N GLY A 381 7.36 -15.05 25.53
CA GLY A 381 7.52 -14.36 26.82
C GLY A 381 6.23 -14.10 27.60
N GLY A 382 5.05 -14.21 26.97
CA GLY A 382 3.75 -13.85 27.57
C GLY A 382 2.64 -14.82 27.17
N ALA A 383 2.37 -15.81 28.03
CA ALA A 383 1.56 -16.99 27.74
C ALA A 383 0.13 -16.72 27.19
N ARG A 384 -0.12 -17.20 25.97
CA ARG A 384 -1.45 -17.53 25.42
C ARG A 384 -1.46 -18.74 24.46
N TYR A 385 -0.30 -19.15 23.96
CA TYR A 385 -0.13 -20.35 23.10
C TYR A 385 0.62 -21.44 23.87
N ASP A 386 0.44 -22.73 23.51
CA ASP A 386 1.19 -23.84 24.11
C ASP A 386 2.65 -23.83 23.60
N LEU A 387 3.53 -23.26 24.42
CA LEU A 387 4.94 -23.04 24.10
C LEU A 387 5.82 -24.29 24.33
N THR A 388 5.22 -25.43 24.69
CA THR A 388 5.92 -26.72 24.82
C THR A 388 6.19 -27.38 23.48
N LEU A 389 5.58 -26.89 22.40
CA LEU A 389 5.79 -27.40 21.05
C LEU A 389 7.21 -27.07 20.56
N ALA A 390 7.90 -28.08 20.04
CA ALA A 390 9.27 -27.97 19.51
C ALA A 390 9.36 -27.12 18.22
N ALA A 391 8.21 -26.88 17.58
CA ALA A 391 8.05 -26.07 16.39
C ALA A 391 6.85 -25.11 16.60
N PRO A 392 6.82 -23.97 15.89
CA PRO A 392 5.62 -23.14 15.86
C PRO A 392 4.42 -24.00 15.45
N PRO A 393 3.25 -23.83 16.09
CA PRO A 393 2.04 -24.50 15.63
C PRO A 393 1.82 -24.10 14.18
N GLU A 394 1.58 -25.09 13.32
CA GLU A 394 1.16 -24.81 11.95
C GLU A 394 -0.12 -23.97 12.04
N LEU A 395 -0.07 -22.71 11.59
CA LEU A 395 -1.27 -21.89 11.53
C LEU A 395 -2.20 -22.58 10.56
N GLN A 396 -3.34 -22.97 11.09
CA GLN A 396 -4.36 -23.64 10.33
C GLN A 396 -4.76 -22.75 9.15
N ASP A 397 -4.75 -23.30 7.94
CA ASP A 397 -5.24 -22.58 6.77
C ASP A 397 -6.70 -22.20 7.01
N ARG A 398 -7.00 -20.91 7.02
CA ARG A 398 -8.34 -20.36 7.28
C ARG A 398 -9.41 -20.86 6.31
N TYR A 399 -9.02 -21.28 5.10
CA TYR A 399 -9.93 -21.86 4.11
C TYR A 399 -10.09 -23.37 4.24
N VAL A 400 -9.37 -24.01 5.16
CA VAL A 400 -9.43 -25.45 5.42
C VAL A 400 -9.98 -25.72 6.82
N CYS A 401 -9.46 -25.02 7.83
CA CYS A 401 -9.67 -25.32 9.25
C CYS A 401 -9.58 -26.84 9.52
N GLU A 402 -10.58 -27.40 10.20
CA GLU A 402 -10.66 -28.82 10.51
C GLU A 402 -11.32 -29.66 9.39
N SER A 403 -11.83 -29.03 8.33
CA SER A 403 -12.55 -29.73 7.27
C SER A 403 -11.63 -30.63 6.45
N SER A 404 -11.90 -31.95 6.49
CA SER A 404 -11.20 -32.91 5.65
C SER A 404 -11.50 -32.69 4.16
N ILE A 405 -12.72 -32.29 3.81
CA ILE A 405 -13.13 -32.05 2.42
C ILE A 405 -12.34 -30.89 1.82
N LEU A 406 -12.20 -29.78 2.55
CA LEU A 406 -11.43 -28.63 2.08
C LEU A 406 -9.93 -28.93 2.02
N ARG A 407 -9.42 -29.76 2.95
CA ARG A 407 -8.03 -30.23 2.93
C ARG A 407 -7.74 -31.09 1.70
N ASP A 408 -8.64 -32.01 1.37
CA ASP A 408 -8.55 -32.84 0.17
C ASP A 408 -8.63 -31.96 -1.10
N ALA A 409 -9.56 -31.02 -1.15
CA ALA A 409 -9.69 -30.10 -2.27
C ALA A 409 -8.45 -29.23 -2.48
N LYS A 410 -7.81 -28.73 -1.41
CA LYS A 410 -6.56 -27.97 -1.49
C LYS A 410 -5.40 -28.79 -2.06
N ARG A 411 -5.34 -30.09 -1.71
CA ARG A 411 -4.34 -31.02 -2.24
C ARG A 411 -4.59 -31.32 -3.73
N ASP A 412 -5.85 -31.48 -4.12
CA ASP A 412 -6.22 -31.99 -5.43
C ASP A 412 -6.34 -30.90 -6.50
N LEU A 413 -6.55 -29.63 -6.11
CA LEU A 413 -6.57 -28.47 -7.00
C LEU A 413 -5.18 -27.83 -7.15
N ALA A 414 -4.91 -27.26 -8.33
CA ALA A 414 -3.74 -26.42 -8.50
C ALA A 414 -3.84 -25.17 -7.60
N PRO A 415 -2.72 -24.65 -7.03
CA PRO A 415 -2.77 -23.55 -6.07
C PRO A 415 -3.52 -22.30 -6.56
N TRP A 416 -3.39 -21.95 -7.84
CA TRP A 416 -4.07 -20.80 -8.40
C TRP A 416 -5.59 -21.04 -8.56
N ILE A 417 -6.02 -22.27 -8.89
CA ILE A 417 -7.44 -22.65 -8.98
C ILE A 417 -8.06 -22.63 -7.59
N TRP A 418 -7.36 -23.19 -6.59
CA TRP A 418 -7.78 -23.12 -5.20
C TRP A 418 -8.03 -21.68 -4.75
N ASN A 419 -7.10 -20.78 -5.05
CA ASN A 419 -7.25 -19.35 -4.70
C ASN A 419 -8.42 -18.69 -5.46
N ALA A 420 -8.58 -18.98 -6.75
CA ALA A 420 -9.67 -18.43 -7.55
C ALA A 420 -11.05 -18.93 -7.10
N CYS A 421 -11.16 -20.22 -6.76
CA CYS A 421 -12.39 -20.80 -6.22
C CYS A 421 -12.74 -20.16 -4.87
N ASN A 422 -11.77 -20.01 -3.96
CA ASN A 422 -12.03 -19.36 -2.68
C ASN A 422 -12.47 -17.90 -2.86
N ALA A 423 -11.82 -17.14 -3.75
CA ALA A 423 -12.24 -15.76 -4.04
C ALA A 423 -13.68 -15.70 -4.59
N ALA A 424 -14.06 -16.62 -5.48
CA ALA A 424 -15.42 -16.71 -6.00
C ALA A 424 -16.44 -17.08 -4.91
N LEU A 425 -16.10 -18.02 -4.02
CA LEU A 425 -16.96 -18.38 -2.89
C LEU A 425 -17.04 -17.28 -1.83
N ASP A 426 -15.96 -16.53 -1.61
CA ASP A 426 -15.98 -15.37 -0.73
C ASP A 426 -16.96 -14.32 -1.27
N ALA A 427 -16.91 -14.04 -2.57
CA ALA A 427 -17.83 -13.13 -3.24
C ALA A 427 -19.30 -13.57 -3.09
N VAL A 428 -19.59 -14.86 -3.31
CA VAL A 428 -20.97 -15.38 -3.37
C VAL A 428 -21.55 -15.73 -2.01
N LEU A 429 -20.76 -16.35 -1.11
CA LEU A 429 -21.23 -16.86 0.17
C LEU A 429 -20.98 -15.90 1.33
N LEU A 430 -19.98 -15.02 1.22
CA LEU A 430 -19.52 -14.14 2.29
C LEU A 430 -19.51 -12.66 1.88
N ALA A 431 -20.21 -12.28 0.80
CA ALA A 431 -20.26 -10.90 0.30
C ALA A 431 -18.87 -10.26 0.04
N GLY A 432 -17.90 -11.08 -0.36
CA GLY A 432 -16.51 -10.69 -0.60
C GLY A 432 -15.61 -10.73 0.62
N HIS A 433 -16.12 -11.15 1.79
CA HIS A 433 -15.31 -11.32 2.98
C HIS A 433 -14.58 -12.68 3.00
N VAL A 434 -13.39 -12.66 3.58
CA VAL A 434 -12.57 -13.87 3.81
C VAL A 434 -13.06 -14.58 5.09
N PRO A 435 -13.10 -15.92 5.15
CA PRO A 435 -13.39 -16.67 6.36
C PRO A 435 -12.48 -16.27 7.53
N LEU A 436 -13.09 -15.97 8.69
CA LEU A 436 -12.38 -15.64 9.93
C LEU A 436 -12.36 -16.80 10.92
N CYS A 437 -13.35 -17.70 10.82
CA CYS A 437 -13.49 -18.83 11.71
C CYS A 437 -14.10 -20.06 11.02
N ALA A 438 -14.08 -21.21 11.69
CA ALA A 438 -14.63 -22.46 11.16
C ALA A 438 -16.13 -22.37 10.86
N GLN A 439 -16.88 -21.47 11.52
CA GLN A 439 -18.30 -21.24 11.26
C GLN A 439 -18.56 -20.60 9.89
N ASP A 440 -17.59 -19.89 9.33
CA ASP A 440 -17.68 -19.31 7.98
C ASP A 440 -17.46 -20.37 6.88
N LEU A 441 -16.94 -21.55 7.24
CA LEU A 441 -16.74 -22.69 6.35
C LEU A 441 -18.03 -23.53 6.29
N THR A 442 -19.04 -22.97 5.65
CA THR A 442 -20.36 -23.58 5.56
C THR A 442 -20.34 -24.92 4.82
N PRO A 443 -21.30 -25.84 5.08
CA PRO A 443 -21.44 -27.07 4.30
C PRO A 443 -21.62 -26.81 2.79
N GLU A 444 -22.15 -25.64 2.42
CA GLU A 444 -22.27 -25.19 1.03
C GLU A 444 -20.90 -24.94 0.40
N ARG A 445 -19.96 -24.28 1.11
CA ARG A 445 -18.56 -24.12 0.66
C ARG A 445 -17.87 -25.46 0.46
N GLU A 446 -18.03 -26.40 1.40
CA GLU A 446 -17.43 -27.74 1.27
C GLU A 446 -17.97 -28.49 0.04
N ALA A 447 -19.29 -28.46 -0.18
CA ALA A 447 -19.91 -29.05 -1.35
C ALA A 447 -19.45 -28.40 -2.66
N ALA A 448 -19.33 -27.06 -2.68
CA ALA A 448 -18.82 -26.32 -3.82
C ALA A 448 -17.36 -26.68 -4.13
N MET A 449 -16.48 -26.73 -3.13
CA MET A 449 -15.07 -27.10 -3.34
C MET A 449 -14.91 -28.55 -3.77
N LYS A 450 -15.76 -29.46 -3.28
CA LYS A 450 -15.82 -30.84 -3.79
C LYS A 450 -16.33 -30.90 -5.24
N CYS A 451 -17.25 -30.03 -5.63
CA CYS A 451 -17.66 -29.90 -7.03
C CYS A 451 -16.52 -29.33 -7.90
N ALA A 452 -15.73 -28.39 -7.36
CA ALA A 452 -14.58 -27.79 -8.05
C ALA A 452 -13.51 -28.85 -8.37
N THR A 453 -13.18 -29.75 -7.44
CA THR A 453 -12.21 -30.82 -7.68
C THR A 453 -12.65 -31.74 -8.82
N SER A 454 -13.94 -32.08 -8.89
CA SER A 454 -14.48 -32.87 -10.01
C SER A 454 -14.44 -32.10 -11.33
N THR A 455 -14.86 -30.83 -11.32
CA THR A 455 -15.00 -30.00 -12.52
C THR A 455 -13.63 -29.69 -13.13
N PHE A 456 -12.71 -29.15 -12.33
CA PHE A 456 -11.38 -28.77 -12.80
C PHE A 456 -10.43 -29.96 -12.89
N GLY A 457 -10.67 -31.03 -12.13
CA GLY A 457 -9.93 -32.29 -12.26
C GLY A 457 -10.15 -32.96 -13.62
N ALA A 458 -11.39 -32.95 -14.13
CA ALA A 458 -11.68 -33.45 -15.48
C ALA A 458 -10.98 -32.62 -16.58
N SER A 459 -10.75 -31.33 -16.32
CA SER A 459 -10.08 -30.39 -17.24
C SER A 459 -8.64 -30.07 -16.83
N ARG A 460 -7.97 -30.94 -16.07
CA ARG A 460 -6.63 -30.65 -15.52
C ARG A 460 -5.59 -30.25 -16.56
N GLN A 461 -5.70 -30.78 -17.78
CA GLN A 461 -4.81 -30.42 -18.90
C GLN A 461 -5.04 -28.98 -19.40
N LEU A 462 -6.28 -28.48 -19.35
CA LEU A 462 -6.64 -27.12 -19.75
C LEU A 462 -6.01 -26.10 -18.79
N TYR A 463 -6.13 -26.38 -17.50
CA TYR A 463 -5.69 -25.53 -16.40
C TYR A 463 -4.24 -25.79 -15.96
N ALA A 464 -3.47 -26.53 -16.76
CA ALA A 464 -2.10 -26.93 -16.45
C ALA A 464 -1.16 -25.72 -16.30
N ASP A 465 -0.12 -25.91 -15.46
CA ASP A 465 0.91 -24.97 -14.99
C ASP A 465 0.86 -23.56 -15.58
N ARG A 466 0.07 -22.72 -14.90
CA ARG A 466 0.16 -21.27 -15.04
C ARG A 466 1.61 -20.84 -14.77
N PRO A 467 2.28 -20.14 -15.70
CA PRO A 467 3.66 -19.75 -15.50
C PRO A 467 3.75 -18.77 -14.32
N ASN A 468 4.72 -19.01 -13.42
CA ASN A 468 4.95 -18.14 -12.26
C ASN A 468 5.49 -16.76 -12.63
N GLN A 469 6.05 -16.63 -13.85
CA GLN A 469 6.57 -15.38 -14.38
C GLN A 469 6.04 -15.16 -15.80
N PRO A 470 5.65 -13.92 -16.14
CA PRO A 470 5.31 -13.58 -17.51
C PRO A 470 6.54 -13.76 -18.40
N LEU A 471 6.32 -14.06 -19.68
CA LEU A 471 7.42 -14.20 -20.63
C LEU A 471 8.19 -12.88 -20.79
N GLY A 472 9.48 -13.01 -21.10
CA GLY A 472 10.34 -11.87 -21.40
C GLY A 472 9.82 -11.03 -22.58
N PRO A 473 10.26 -9.77 -22.71
CA PRO A 473 9.82 -8.92 -23.81
C PRO A 473 10.39 -9.41 -25.15
N SER A 474 9.51 -9.78 -26.07
CA SER A 474 9.80 -9.93 -27.50
C SER A 474 8.91 -8.99 -28.33
N PRO A 475 9.25 -8.68 -29.60
CA PRO A 475 8.40 -7.83 -30.44
C PRO A 475 6.93 -8.30 -30.54
N SER A 476 6.68 -9.60 -30.74
CA SER A 476 5.31 -10.14 -30.77
C SER A 476 4.60 -10.04 -29.41
N ILE A 477 5.30 -10.36 -28.31
CA ILE A 477 4.74 -10.25 -26.95
C ILE A 477 4.40 -8.80 -26.60
N LEU A 478 5.25 -7.84 -26.95
CA LEU A 478 4.98 -6.41 -26.75
C LEU A 478 3.76 -5.96 -27.57
N THR A 479 3.63 -6.45 -28.80
CA THR A 479 2.48 -6.16 -29.65
C THR A 479 1.19 -6.70 -29.02
N LEU A 480 1.19 -7.95 -28.56
CA LEU A 480 0.05 -8.53 -27.87
C LEU A 480 -0.30 -7.76 -26.59
N ARG A 481 0.68 -7.44 -25.75
CA ARG A 481 0.46 -6.66 -24.52
C ARG A 481 -0.10 -5.27 -24.80
N ASN A 482 0.33 -4.62 -25.88
CA ASN A 482 -0.24 -3.34 -26.31
C ASN A 482 -1.72 -3.49 -26.69
N VAL A 483 -2.07 -4.51 -27.47
CA VAL A 483 -3.48 -4.80 -27.80
C VAL A 483 -4.29 -5.08 -26.53
N LEU A 484 -3.79 -5.95 -25.65
CA LEU A 484 -4.44 -6.27 -24.37
C LEU A 484 -4.58 -5.05 -23.44
N SER A 485 -3.68 -4.08 -23.52
CA SER A 485 -3.80 -2.84 -22.73
C SER A 485 -5.00 -1.99 -23.12
N GLU A 486 -5.48 -2.14 -24.36
CA GLU A 486 -6.65 -1.48 -24.92
C GLU A 486 -7.94 -2.29 -24.74
N ALA A 487 -7.92 -3.38 -23.96
CA ALA A 487 -9.10 -4.22 -23.81
C ALA A 487 -10.30 -3.43 -23.26
N PRO A 488 -11.46 -3.48 -23.94
CA PRO A 488 -12.66 -2.82 -23.48
C PRO A 488 -13.17 -3.48 -22.19
N ILE A 489 -13.67 -2.68 -21.26
CA ILE A 489 -14.10 -3.12 -19.92
C ILE A 489 -15.62 -3.01 -19.83
N ILE A 490 -16.26 -4.03 -19.26
CA ILE A 490 -17.71 -4.01 -19.05
C ILE A 490 -18.15 -2.90 -18.09
N PRO A 491 -19.35 -2.33 -18.26
CA PRO A 491 -19.94 -1.48 -17.24
C PRO A 491 -20.11 -2.28 -15.93
N HIS A 492 -19.45 -1.83 -14.85
CA HIS A 492 -19.16 -2.62 -13.64
C HIS A 492 -20.33 -3.15 -12.80
N GLU A 493 -21.58 -2.94 -13.19
CA GLU A 493 -22.73 -3.33 -12.38
C GLU A 493 -23.79 -4.00 -13.25
N PRO A 494 -23.93 -5.34 -13.16
CA PRO A 494 -25.12 -6.05 -13.61
C PRO A 494 -26.36 -5.37 -12.99
N GLY A 495 -27.29 -4.93 -13.82
CA GLY A 495 -28.47 -4.18 -13.39
C GLY A 495 -28.29 -2.66 -13.30
N SER A 496 -27.08 -2.13 -13.55
CA SER A 496 -26.94 -0.69 -13.78
C SER A 496 -27.64 -0.26 -15.06
N LEU A 497 -28.06 1.00 -15.13
CA LEU A 497 -28.64 1.61 -16.35
C LEU A 497 -27.71 1.56 -17.57
N LYS A 498 -26.42 1.27 -17.36
CA LYS A 498 -25.42 1.13 -18.43
C LYS A 498 -25.32 -0.31 -18.95
N TRP A 499 -25.81 -1.29 -18.21
CA TRP A 499 -25.85 -2.68 -18.69
C TRP A 499 -26.78 -2.78 -19.90
N GLY A 500 -26.34 -3.51 -20.93
CA GLY A 500 -27.05 -3.62 -22.19
C GLY A 500 -26.85 -2.45 -23.16
N THR A 501 -26.14 -1.38 -22.75
CA THR A 501 -25.78 -0.30 -23.68
C THR A 501 -24.63 -0.73 -24.60
N PRO A 502 -24.61 -0.30 -25.87
CA PRO A 502 -23.47 -0.58 -26.75
C PRO A 502 -22.18 0.03 -26.19
N VAL A 503 -21.14 -0.79 -26.09
CA VAL A 503 -19.80 -0.37 -25.66
C VAL A 503 -18.84 -0.63 -26.82
N GLU A 504 -18.06 0.37 -27.21
CA GLU A 504 -17.11 0.21 -28.31
C GLU A 504 -16.13 -0.93 -28.02
N GLY A 505 -16.04 -1.88 -28.96
CA GLY A 505 -15.19 -3.06 -28.82
C GLY A 505 -15.79 -4.22 -28.04
N LEU A 506 -17.04 -4.12 -27.55
CA LEU A 506 -17.79 -5.23 -26.96
C LEU A 506 -19.04 -5.57 -27.78
N ASP A 507 -19.33 -6.85 -27.92
CA ASP A 507 -20.58 -7.36 -28.46
C ASP A 507 -21.47 -7.84 -27.32
N LEU A 508 -22.73 -7.38 -27.30
CA LEU A 508 -23.75 -7.87 -26.37
C LEU A 508 -24.42 -9.11 -26.97
N ASN A 509 -24.18 -10.27 -26.37
CA ASN A 509 -24.70 -11.56 -26.84
C ASN A 509 -25.78 -12.09 -25.88
N GLY A 510 -26.69 -12.92 -26.39
CA GLY A 510 -27.70 -13.63 -25.60
C GLY A 510 -29.14 -13.13 -25.83
N THR A 511 -30.07 -13.72 -25.08
CA THR A 511 -31.49 -13.31 -25.05
C THR A 511 -31.71 -12.35 -23.88
N ASP A 512 -32.84 -11.64 -23.83
CA ASP A 512 -33.17 -10.65 -22.79
C ASP A 512 -32.91 -11.12 -21.33
N LYS A 513 -32.97 -12.43 -21.06
CA LYS A 513 -32.75 -13.00 -19.73
C LYS A 513 -31.29 -13.36 -19.41
N LEU A 514 -30.45 -13.53 -20.42
CA LEU A 514 -29.08 -14.05 -20.31
C LEU A 514 -28.12 -13.25 -21.22
N GLN A 515 -28.29 -11.93 -21.23
CA GLN A 515 -27.38 -11.05 -21.96
C GLN A 515 -26.01 -11.03 -21.27
N HIS A 516 -24.95 -11.15 -22.04
CA HIS A 516 -23.58 -11.02 -21.57
C HIS A 516 -22.75 -10.29 -22.61
N TYR A 517 -21.74 -9.55 -22.15
CA TYR A 517 -20.76 -8.95 -23.04
C TYR A 517 -19.67 -9.95 -23.39
N ASP A 518 -19.19 -9.85 -24.61
CA ASP A 518 -17.99 -10.50 -25.10
C ASP A 518 -17.13 -9.45 -25.81
N TRP A 519 -15.85 -9.74 -25.99
CA TRP A 519 -15.02 -8.95 -26.88
C TRP A 519 -15.59 -8.97 -28.29
N GLY A 520 -15.73 -7.78 -28.87
CA GLY A 520 -16.33 -7.62 -30.17
C GLY A 520 -15.44 -8.15 -31.27
N THR A 521 -16.04 -8.56 -32.40
CA THR A 521 -15.32 -9.13 -33.56
C THR A 521 -14.09 -8.31 -33.97
N GLY A 522 -14.20 -6.99 -34.02
CA GLY A 522 -13.08 -6.11 -34.39
C GLY A 522 -11.93 -6.12 -33.37
N TYR A 523 -12.23 -6.24 -32.07
CA TYR A 523 -11.20 -6.35 -31.05
C TYR A 523 -10.56 -7.76 -31.04
N LEU A 524 -11.38 -8.80 -31.20
CA LEU A 524 -10.91 -10.19 -31.35
C LEU A 524 -9.96 -10.35 -32.53
N GLU A 525 -10.24 -9.73 -33.68
CA GLU A 525 -9.36 -9.73 -34.84
C GLU A 525 -7.96 -9.22 -34.48
N ARG A 526 -7.86 -8.14 -33.68
CA ARG A 526 -6.57 -7.58 -33.24
C ARG A 526 -5.85 -8.51 -32.25
N VAL A 527 -6.58 -9.07 -31.28
CA VAL A 527 -6.02 -9.99 -30.29
C VAL A 527 -5.49 -11.25 -30.97
N PHE A 528 -6.27 -11.89 -31.83
CA PHE A 528 -5.85 -13.09 -32.55
C PHE A 528 -4.72 -12.80 -33.53
N SER A 529 -4.73 -11.67 -34.23
CA SER A 529 -3.61 -11.27 -35.09
C SER A 529 -2.29 -11.17 -34.31
N ALA A 530 -2.33 -10.54 -33.13
CA ALA A 530 -1.15 -10.45 -32.28
C ALA A 530 -0.75 -11.83 -31.70
N ALA A 531 -1.72 -12.68 -31.34
CA ALA A 531 -1.47 -14.04 -30.87
C ALA A 531 -0.84 -14.94 -31.94
N CYS A 532 -1.25 -14.81 -33.21
CA CYS A 532 -0.58 -15.46 -34.35
C CYS A 532 0.89 -15.05 -34.43
N GLY A 533 1.21 -13.76 -34.28
CA GLY A 533 2.59 -13.29 -34.25
C GLY A 533 3.42 -13.92 -33.13
N VAL A 534 2.83 -14.15 -31.95
CA VAL A 534 3.50 -14.86 -30.85
C VAL A 534 3.73 -16.33 -31.21
N LEU A 535 2.74 -17.01 -31.80
CA LEU A 535 2.87 -18.41 -32.23
C LEU A 535 3.94 -18.58 -33.32
N GLU A 536 4.01 -17.66 -34.27
CA GLU A 536 4.98 -17.69 -35.36
C GLU A 536 6.41 -17.39 -34.86
N GLU A 537 6.58 -16.47 -33.91
CA GLU A 537 7.89 -16.10 -33.37
C GLU A 537 8.41 -17.08 -32.31
N LEU A 538 7.55 -17.49 -31.36
CA LEU A 538 7.96 -18.23 -30.16
C LEU A 538 7.44 -19.67 -30.11
N GLY A 539 6.56 -20.05 -31.03
CA GLY A 539 5.98 -21.40 -31.09
C GLY A 539 4.85 -21.65 -30.09
N PRO A 540 4.24 -22.85 -30.13
CA PRO A 540 3.11 -23.23 -29.29
C PRO A 540 3.51 -23.67 -27.86
N ASP A 541 4.79 -23.93 -27.61
CA ASP A 541 5.28 -24.56 -26.39
C ASP A 541 5.31 -23.60 -25.18
N ALA A 542 5.84 -24.07 -24.04
CA ALA A 542 5.95 -23.30 -22.79
C ALA A 542 6.73 -21.98 -22.95
N GLY A 543 7.65 -21.88 -23.93
CA GLY A 543 8.38 -20.66 -24.26
C GLY A 543 7.59 -19.64 -25.09
N GLY A 544 6.39 -19.97 -25.56
CA GLY A 544 5.58 -19.15 -26.45
C GLY A 544 4.12 -19.11 -26.03
N TRP A 545 3.23 -19.62 -26.88
CA TRP A 545 1.78 -19.47 -26.67
C TRP A 545 1.26 -20.13 -25.38
N ALA A 546 1.77 -21.31 -24.99
CA ALA A 546 1.28 -22.01 -23.80
C ALA A 546 1.42 -21.18 -22.51
N SER A 547 2.42 -20.31 -22.43
CA SER A 547 2.58 -19.34 -21.34
C SER A 547 1.81 -18.05 -21.61
N THR A 548 1.89 -17.50 -22.82
CA THR A 548 1.29 -16.21 -23.19
C THR A 548 -0.24 -16.19 -23.09
N ARG A 549 -0.89 -17.32 -23.37
CA ARG A 549 -2.35 -17.45 -23.30
C ARG A 549 -2.93 -17.11 -21.92
N TRP A 550 -2.13 -17.24 -20.86
CA TRP A 550 -2.52 -16.82 -19.52
C TRP A 550 -2.67 -15.31 -19.39
N GLU A 551 -1.86 -14.51 -20.10
CA GLU A 551 -2.03 -13.05 -20.13
C GLU A 551 -3.35 -12.66 -20.82
N VAL A 552 -3.73 -13.40 -21.87
CA VAL A 552 -5.00 -13.20 -22.57
C VAL A 552 -6.18 -13.64 -21.68
N TYR A 553 -6.08 -14.80 -21.03
CA TYR A 553 -7.06 -15.30 -20.06
C TYR A 553 -7.29 -14.29 -18.94
N ASP A 554 -6.21 -13.82 -18.30
CA ASP A 554 -6.29 -12.88 -17.18
C ASP A 554 -6.95 -11.58 -17.62
N LYS A 555 -6.57 -11.07 -18.80
CA LYS A 555 -7.14 -9.84 -19.33
C LYS A 555 -8.62 -10.01 -19.68
N TYR A 556 -8.99 -11.11 -20.34
CA TYR A 556 -10.37 -11.42 -20.70
C TYR A 556 -11.24 -11.53 -19.45
N SER A 557 -10.81 -12.36 -18.50
CA SER A 557 -11.43 -12.56 -17.19
C SER A 557 -11.63 -11.24 -16.45
N GLN A 558 -10.59 -10.40 -16.35
CA GLN A 558 -10.65 -9.10 -15.69
C GLN A 558 -11.58 -8.11 -16.41
N SER A 559 -11.54 -8.06 -17.74
CA SER A 559 -12.24 -7.05 -18.52
C SER A 559 -13.75 -7.30 -18.60
N LEU A 560 -14.17 -8.57 -18.53
CA LEU A 560 -15.56 -8.99 -18.69
C LEU A 560 -16.17 -9.59 -17.40
N ASP A 561 -15.37 -9.76 -16.34
CA ASP A 561 -15.76 -10.48 -15.13
C ASP A 561 -16.23 -11.92 -15.42
N LEU A 562 -15.50 -12.61 -16.29
CA LEU A 562 -15.86 -13.93 -16.87
C LEU A 562 -14.87 -15.06 -16.52
N GLY A 563 -14.14 -14.93 -15.41
CA GLY A 563 -13.26 -15.99 -14.90
C GLY A 563 -13.99 -17.13 -14.19
N ILE A 564 -13.27 -17.86 -13.33
CA ILE A 564 -13.84 -18.89 -12.45
C ILE A 564 -14.90 -18.25 -11.54
N ARG A 565 -16.14 -18.74 -11.66
CA ARG A 565 -17.31 -18.30 -10.87
C ARG A 565 -18.12 -19.49 -10.38
N TYR A 566 -18.73 -19.32 -9.21
CA TYR A 566 -19.65 -20.28 -8.63
C TYR A 566 -21.08 -19.76 -8.78
N ASP A 567 -21.93 -20.52 -9.46
CA ASP A 567 -23.37 -20.26 -9.51
C ASP A 567 -24.02 -20.94 -8.30
N ARG A 568 -24.58 -20.13 -7.41
CA ARG A 568 -25.19 -20.61 -6.16
C ARG A 568 -26.50 -21.37 -6.41
N ASP A 569 -27.28 -20.91 -7.37
CA ASP A 569 -28.60 -21.46 -7.65
C ASP A 569 -28.47 -22.83 -8.33
N GLU A 570 -27.58 -22.91 -9.32
CA GLU A 570 -27.29 -24.16 -10.03
C GLU A 570 -26.30 -25.07 -9.28
N LYS A 571 -25.60 -24.52 -8.27
CA LYS A 571 -24.52 -25.20 -7.52
C LYS A 571 -23.41 -25.73 -8.43
N THR A 572 -23.08 -24.98 -9.48
CA THR A 572 -22.08 -25.36 -10.48
C THR A 572 -20.95 -24.35 -10.60
N TRP A 573 -19.80 -24.81 -11.07
CA TRP A 573 -18.67 -23.96 -11.44
C TRP A 573 -18.69 -23.68 -12.94
N SER A 574 -18.34 -22.46 -13.32
CA SER A 574 -18.09 -22.11 -14.71
C SER A 574 -16.87 -21.20 -14.83
N ASP A 575 -16.22 -21.24 -15.99
CA ASP A 575 -15.11 -20.36 -16.34
C ASP A 575 -15.19 -20.10 -17.85
N ALA A 576 -15.79 -18.97 -18.23
CA ALA A 576 -15.95 -18.64 -19.64
C ALA A 576 -14.64 -18.17 -20.28
N ALA A 577 -13.69 -17.66 -19.48
CA ALA A 577 -12.35 -17.30 -19.93
C ALA A 577 -11.51 -18.52 -20.30
N ALA A 578 -11.85 -19.72 -19.80
CA ALA A 578 -11.11 -20.96 -20.05
C ALA A 578 -10.95 -21.32 -21.54
N VAL A 579 -11.76 -20.75 -22.44
CA VAL A 579 -11.60 -20.87 -23.90
C VAL A 579 -10.23 -20.41 -24.40
N TRP A 580 -9.59 -19.47 -23.70
CA TRP A 580 -8.22 -19.01 -24.01
C TRP A 580 -7.15 -19.98 -23.53
N LEU A 581 -7.47 -20.85 -22.58
CA LEU A 581 -6.58 -21.89 -22.06
C LEU A 581 -6.63 -23.17 -22.89
N ASP A 582 -7.34 -23.20 -24.01
CA ASP A 582 -7.29 -24.34 -24.92
C ASP A 582 -6.04 -24.27 -25.82
N CYS A 583 -5.10 -25.19 -25.61
CA CYS A 583 -3.87 -25.33 -26.41
C CYS A 583 -4.10 -26.08 -27.72
N GLY A 584 -5.24 -26.73 -27.89
CA GLY A 584 -5.53 -27.58 -29.03
C GLY A 584 -6.12 -26.83 -30.21
N SER A 585 -5.78 -27.29 -31.42
CA SER A 585 -6.61 -27.02 -32.59
C SER A 585 -7.96 -27.71 -32.38
N VAL A 586 -9.02 -26.91 -32.35
CA VAL A 586 -10.39 -27.42 -32.24
C VAL A 586 -10.83 -27.87 -33.63
N SER A 587 -11.40 -29.07 -33.73
CA SER A 587 -11.96 -29.57 -34.98
C SER A 587 -12.99 -28.59 -35.54
N SER A 588 -13.02 -28.40 -36.86
CA SER A 588 -13.97 -27.51 -37.53
C SER A 588 -15.44 -27.84 -37.19
N LYS A 589 -15.75 -29.07 -36.76
CA LYS A 589 -17.09 -29.47 -36.32
C LYS A 589 -17.45 -29.00 -34.90
N MET A 590 -16.45 -28.75 -34.05
CA MET A 590 -16.60 -28.25 -32.69
C MET A 590 -16.54 -26.72 -32.62
N LEU A 591 -15.99 -26.07 -33.64
CA LEU A 591 -16.19 -24.64 -33.91
C LEU A 591 -17.62 -24.43 -34.43
N GLN A 592 -18.63 -24.70 -33.60
CA GLN A 592 -19.97 -24.21 -33.85
C GLN A 592 -19.86 -22.69 -33.99
N PRO A 593 -20.20 -22.10 -35.17
CA PRO A 593 -19.85 -20.71 -35.51
C PRO A 593 -20.31 -19.71 -34.45
N GLU A 594 -21.40 -20.03 -33.75
CA GLU A 594 -22.12 -19.15 -32.86
C GLU A 594 -21.53 -19.06 -31.45
N HIS A 595 -20.60 -19.95 -31.07
CA HIS A 595 -20.21 -20.08 -29.66
C HIS A 595 -18.71 -20.01 -29.36
N HIS A 596 -17.84 -20.09 -30.38
CA HIS A 596 -16.39 -20.07 -30.14
C HIS A 596 -15.77 -18.73 -30.53
N LEU A 597 -14.96 -18.12 -29.65
CA LEU A 597 -14.32 -16.82 -29.94
C LEU A 597 -13.50 -16.83 -31.25
N ARG A 598 -12.79 -17.94 -31.50
CA ARG A 598 -11.98 -18.17 -32.72
C ARG A 598 -12.80 -18.18 -34.02
N SER A 599 -14.11 -18.43 -34.00
CA SER A 599 -14.94 -18.45 -35.23
C SER A 599 -15.57 -17.09 -35.54
N LYS A 600 -15.39 -16.09 -34.69
CA LYS A 600 -15.98 -14.75 -34.88
C LYS A 600 -15.23 -13.90 -35.91
N CYS A 601 -13.97 -14.22 -36.22
CA CYS A 601 -13.10 -13.37 -37.05
C CYS A 601 -12.07 -14.18 -37.85
N GLU A 602 -11.48 -13.57 -38.89
CA GLU A 602 -10.56 -14.26 -39.82
C GLU A 602 -9.24 -14.62 -39.13
N ALA A 603 -8.70 -13.71 -38.30
CA ALA A 603 -7.50 -13.98 -37.51
C ALA A 603 -7.72 -15.13 -36.52
N GLY A 604 -8.92 -15.28 -35.96
CA GLY A 604 -9.26 -16.42 -35.09
C GLY A 604 -9.20 -17.75 -35.82
N HIS A 605 -9.65 -17.80 -37.08
CA HIS A 605 -9.52 -18.98 -37.93
C HIS A 605 -8.05 -19.28 -38.28
N ALA A 606 -7.24 -18.25 -38.56
CA ALA A 606 -5.81 -18.40 -38.81
C ALA A 606 -5.10 -18.94 -37.56
N PHE A 607 -5.38 -18.37 -36.40
CA PHE A 607 -4.86 -18.79 -35.11
C PHE A 607 -5.14 -20.27 -34.82
N ASN A 608 -6.37 -20.74 -35.06
CA ASN A 608 -6.73 -22.15 -34.83
C ASN A 608 -5.96 -23.14 -35.74
N LYS A 609 -5.48 -22.70 -36.91
CA LYS A 609 -4.64 -23.51 -37.81
C LYS A 609 -3.19 -23.63 -37.35
N LEU A 610 -2.70 -22.64 -36.59
CA LEU A 610 -1.34 -22.61 -36.05
C LEU A 610 -1.18 -23.46 -34.78
N LEU A 611 -2.28 -23.74 -34.07
CA LEU A 611 -2.25 -24.56 -32.87
C LEU A 611 -1.95 -26.04 -33.17
N PRO A 612 -1.24 -26.74 -32.27
CA PRO A 612 -0.99 -28.16 -32.41
C PRO A 612 -2.30 -28.95 -32.45
N ARG A 613 -2.36 -29.96 -33.31
CA ARG A 613 -3.46 -30.91 -33.30
C ARG A 613 -3.33 -31.76 -32.05
N LEU A 614 -4.37 -31.75 -31.20
CA LEU A 614 -4.42 -32.68 -30.09
C LEU A 614 -4.37 -34.11 -30.63
N PRO A 615 -3.58 -35.01 -30.02
CA PRO A 615 -3.65 -36.42 -30.37
C PRO A 615 -5.11 -36.86 -30.21
N SER A 616 -5.70 -37.38 -31.28
CA SER A 616 -7.04 -37.95 -31.21
C SER A 616 -7.02 -38.99 -30.11
N SER A 617 -7.78 -38.78 -29.03
CA SER A 617 -7.95 -39.74 -27.96
C SER A 617 -8.52 -41.02 -28.57
N SER A 618 -7.64 -41.96 -28.87
CA SER A 618 -7.93 -43.26 -29.47
C SER A 618 -8.55 -44.20 -28.47
#